data_AF-A0A9K3L6S3-F1
#
_entry.id   AF-A0A9K3L6S3-F1
#
_cell.length_a   1.000
_cell.length_b   1.000
_cell.length_c   1.000
_cell.angle_alpha   90.00
_cell.angle_beta   90.00
_cell.angle_gamma   90.00
#
_symmetry.space_group_name_H-M   'P 1'
#
loop_
_entity.id
_entity.type
_entity.pdbx_description
1 polymer ?
#
loop_
_entity_poly.entity_id
_entity_poly.type
_entity_poly.pdbx_seq_one_letter_code
_entity_poly.pdbx_strand_id
1 'polypeptide(L)'
;MSFATSAYSVTASYFHWFAAIPMIGCVGTVLKAQQSPKEEKPKLMNLHKSLGLLTGMIVAPRVAYRIFNRAAYSIEALPGGSKAEHFLADLSHTALYGFMIIMPASGIAMGYYGGKGLPFFGTTIPGVVKTDENKQRTGEIAKQSFNVHKTVGTYGKYLIPLHAGAAVSHSLRGHTIFSRINPFGRPGF
;
A
#
# COMPACT_ATOMS: atom_id res chain seq x y z
N MET A 1 9.80 -24.95 21.39
CA MET A 1 10.78 -23.93 20.97
C MET A 1 10.40 -23.48 19.57
N SER A 2 9.99 -22.22 19.39
CA SER A 2 9.78 -21.67 18.05
C SER A 2 11.15 -21.36 17.47
N PHE A 3 11.60 -22.12 16.47
CA PHE A 3 12.76 -21.71 15.68
C PHE A 3 12.40 -20.39 15.01
N ALA A 4 13.06 -19.31 15.41
CA ALA A 4 12.82 -18.02 14.81
C ALA A 4 13.36 -18.07 13.37
N THR A 5 12.53 -17.63 12.43
CA THR A 5 12.81 -17.82 11.01
C THR A 5 13.59 -16.63 10.46
N SER A 6 14.55 -16.89 9.57
CA SER A 6 15.33 -15.84 8.92
C SER A 6 14.57 -15.18 7.76
N ALA A 7 13.42 -15.71 7.34
CA ALA A 7 12.62 -15.23 6.21
C ALA A 7 11.12 -15.32 6.49
N TYR A 8 10.34 -14.40 5.90
CA TYR A 8 8.88 -14.41 5.99
C TYR A 8 8.28 -15.66 5.33
N SER A 9 7.05 -16.00 5.72
CA SER A 9 6.29 -17.04 5.00
C SER A 9 6.10 -16.66 3.52
N VAL A 10 6.06 -17.67 2.65
CA VAL A 10 5.82 -17.49 1.21
C VAL A 10 4.52 -16.69 0.97
N THR A 11 3.48 -16.98 1.74
CA THR A 11 2.21 -16.24 1.71
C THR A 11 2.39 -14.76 2.05
N ALA A 12 3.14 -14.43 3.11
CA ALA A 12 3.43 -13.04 3.46
C ALA A 12 4.26 -12.35 2.36
N SER A 13 5.21 -13.05 1.74
CA SER A 13 5.99 -12.55 0.60
C SER A 13 5.09 -12.24 -0.61
N TYR A 14 4.16 -13.12 -0.97
CA TYR A 14 3.19 -12.83 -2.04
C TYR A 14 2.33 -11.61 -1.73
N PHE A 15 1.76 -11.53 -0.52
CA PHE A 15 0.99 -10.35 -0.10
C PHE A 15 1.83 -9.06 -0.13
N HIS A 16 3.13 -9.15 0.19
CA HIS A 16 4.03 -8.02 0.11
C HIS A 16 4.14 -7.51 -1.34
N TRP A 17 4.53 -8.37 -2.27
CA TRP A 17 4.79 -7.98 -3.65
C TRP A 17 3.53 -7.65 -4.42
N PHE A 18 2.43 -8.41 -4.24
CA PHE A 18 1.15 -8.11 -4.86
C PHE A 18 0.56 -6.79 -4.39
N ALA A 19 0.85 -6.32 -3.18
CA ALA A 19 0.47 -4.98 -2.76
C ALA A 19 1.47 -3.90 -3.24
N ALA A 20 2.78 -4.20 -3.21
CA ALA A 20 3.83 -3.24 -3.55
C ALA A 20 3.77 -2.80 -5.02
N ILE A 21 3.59 -3.75 -5.96
CA ILE A 21 3.55 -3.47 -7.40
C ILE A 21 2.45 -2.46 -7.78
N PRO A 22 1.15 -2.70 -7.48
CA PRO A 22 0.11 -1.74 -7.82
C PRO A 22 0.24 -0.44 -7.03
N MET A 23 0.76 -0.47 -5.79
CA MET A 23 1.02 0.76 -5.02
C MET A 23 2.07 1.65 -5.70
N ILE A 24 3.17 1.07 -6.19
CA ILE A 24 4.18 1.79 -6.97
C ILE A 24 3.54 2.36 -8.24
N GLY A 25 2.69 1.58 -8.91
CA GLY A 25 1.91 2.04 -10.06
C GLY A 25 0.98 3.21 -9.73
N CYS A 26 0.32 3.23 -8.57
CA CYS A 26 -0.49 4.37 -8.10
C CYS A 26 0.37 5.63 -7.94
N VAL A 27 1.55 5.52 -7.32
CA VAL A 27 2.47 6.65 -7.14
C VAL A 27 2.97 7.15 -8.50
N GLY A 28 3.42 6.26 -9.38
CA GLY A 28 3.90 6.63 -10.71
C GLY A 28 2.83 7.30 -11.56
N THR A 29 1.61 6.75 -11.57
CA THR A 29 0.48 7.32 -12.35
C THR A 29 0.05 8.69 -11.85
N VAL A 30 -0.02 8.92 -10.53
CA VAL A 30 -0.41 10.23 -10.00
C VAL A 30 0.69 11.27 -10.22
N LEU A 31 1.97 10.91 -10.05
CA LEU A 31 3.09 11.83 -10.31
C LEU A 31 3.15 12.21 -11.79
N LYS A 32 2.98 11.23 -12.69
CA LYS A 32 2.88 11.51 -14.13
C LYS A 32 1.68 12.39 -14.45
N ALA A 33 0.50 12.12 -13.88
CA ALA A 33 -0.70 12.93 -14.10
C ALA A 33 -0.54 14.38 -13.61
N GLN A 34 0.28 14.63 -12.59
CA GLN A 34 0.57 15.99 -12.11
C GLN A 34 1.38 16.80 -13.12
N GLN A 35 2.18 16.14 -13.95
CA GLN A 35 3.08 16.75 -14.94
C GLN A 35 2.53 16.72 -16.37
N SER A 36 1.54 15.86 -16.65
CA SER A 36 0.94 15.72 -17.99
C SER A 36 -0.03 16.85 -18.35
N PRO A 37 -0.25 17.10 -19.67
CA PRO A 37 -1.35 17.91 -20.19
C PRO A 37 -2.74 17.42 -19.75
N LYS A 38 -3.78 18.28 -19.85
CA LYS A 38 -5.12 17.98 -19.34
C LYS A 38 -5.77 16.77 -20.02
N GLU A 39 -5.40 16.49 -21.26
CA GLU A 39 -5.95 15.46 -22.14
C GLU A 39 -5.52 14.06 -21.70
N GLU A 40 -4.31 13.91 -21.14
CA GLU A 40 -3.78 12.63 -20.66
C GLU A 40 -4.21 12.29 -19.23
N LYS A 41 -4.54 13.30 -18.42
CA LYS A 41 -4.87 13.14 -16.99
C LYS A 41 -6.00 12.13 -16.74
N PRO A 42 -7.12 12.12 -17.49
CA PRO A 42 -8.19 11.15 -17.24
C PRO A 42 -7.73 9.70 -17.37
N LYS A 43 -6.90 9.38 -18.38
CA LYS A 43 -6.35 8.03 -18.58
C LYS A 43 -5.47 7.62 -17.41
N LEU A 44 -4.55 8.49 -16.99
CA LEU A 44 -3.65 8.23 -15.86
C LEU A 44 -4.43 8.10 -14.54
N MET A 45 -5.44 8.95 -14.31
CA MET A 45 -6.27 8.89 -13.11
C MET A 45 -7.20 7.68 -13.08
N ASN A 46 -7.67 7.19 -14.22
CA ASN A 46 -8.40 5.92 -14.30
C ASN A 46 -7.50 4.74 -13.91
N LEU A 47 -6.27 4.72 -14.41
CA LEU A 47 -5.29 3.70 -14.03
C LEU A 47 -4.92 3.80 -12.54
N HIS A 48 -4.67 5.01 -12.03
CA HIS A 48 -4.41 5.27 -10.61
C HIS A 48 -5.52 4.72 -9.71
N LYS A 49 -6.79 5.01 -10.04
CA LYS A 49 -7.96 4.52 -9.28
C LYS A 49 -8.11 3.00 -9.36
N SER A 50 -7.88 2.42 -10.54
CA SER A 50 -7.96 0.96 -10.74
C SER A 50 -6.90 0.23 -9.91
N LEU A 51 -5.65 0.71 -9.96
CA LEU A 51 -4.55 0.19 -9.16
C LEU A 51 -4.78 0.41 -7.66
N GLY A 52 -5.39 1.55 -7.28
CA GLY A 52 -5.71 1.85 -5.88
C GLY A 52 -6.77 0.92 -5.32
N LEU A 53 -7.81 0.65 -6.10
CA LEU A 53 -8.84 -0.34 -5.74
C LEU A 53 -8.25 -1.76 -5.67
N LEU A 54 -7.43 -2.16 -6.65
CA LEU A 54 -6.71 -3.43 -6.62
C LEU A 54 -5.85 -3.57 -5.37
N THR A 55 -5.11 -2.52 -5.03
CA THR A 55 -4.31 -2.45 -3.81
C THR A 55 -5.19 -2.64 -2.56
N GLY A 56 -6.35 -1.98 -2.49
CA GLY A 56 -7.31 -2.16 -1.40
C GLY A 56 -7.79 -3.61 -1.25
N MET A 57 -8.14 -4.27 -2.36
CA MET A 57 -8.56 -5.68 -2.38
C MET A 57 -7.47 -6.65 -1.92
N ILE A 58 -6.19 -6.31 -2.10
CA ILE A 58 -5.05 -7.13 -1.67
C ILE A 58 -4.65 -6.81 -0.22
N VAL A 59 -4.70 -5.54 0.16
CA VAL A 59 -4.33 -5.10 1.51
C VAL A 59 -5.29 -5.64 2.56
N ALA A 60 -6.60 -5.68 2.29
CA ALA A 60 -7.58 -6.19 3.25
C ALA A 60 -7.25 -7.64 3.72
N PRO A 61 -7.08 -8.63 2.83
CA PRO A 61 -6.67 -9.97 3.22
C PRO A 61 -5.23 -10.02 3.75
N ARG A 62 -4.30 -9.18 3.28
CA ARG A 62 -2.95 -9.08 3.86
C ARG A 62 -2.97 -8.68 5.34
N VAL A 63 -3.76 -7.67 5.69
CA VAL A 63 -3.90 -7.18 7.07
C VAL A 63 -4.60 -8.23 7.92
N ALA A 64 -5.67 -8.84 7.42
CA ALA A 64 -6.32 -9.97 8.10
C ALA A 64 -5.32 -11.13 8.34
N TYR A 65 -4.56 -11.52 7.31
CA TYR A 65 -3.55 -12.56 7.42
C TYR A 65 -2.50 -12.22 8.48
N ARG A 66 -2.01 -10.98 8.55
CA ARG A 66 -1.11 -10.53 9.63
C ARG A 66 -1.73 -10.65 11.02
N ILE A 67 -2.99 -10.25 11.18
CA ILE A 67 -3.68 -10.28 12.48
C ILE A 67 -3.86 -11.72 12.97
N PHE A 68 -4.31 -12.61 12.08
CA PHE A 68 -4.63 -14.01 12.42
C PHE A 68 -3.42 -14.96 12.39
N ASN A 69 -2.33 -14.60 11.70
CA ASN A 69 -1.13 -15.43 11.55
C ASN A 69 0.11 -14.69 12.08
N ARG A 70 0.05 -14.19 13.32
CA ARG A 70 1.16 -13.41 13.92
C ARG A 70 2.51 -14.13 13.84
N ALA A 71 2.53 -15.45 14.06
CA ALA A 71 3.73 -16.27 13.94
C ALA A 71 4.37 -16.23 12.55
N ALA A 72 3.56 -16.12 11.48
CA ALA A 72 4.06 -16.03 10.10
C ALA A 72 4.77 -14.70 9.76
N TYR A 73 4.66 -13.71 10.66
CA TYR A 73 5.33 -12.41 10.58
C TYR A 73 6.39 -12.22 11.66
N SER A 74 6.60 -13.21 12.53
CA SER A 74 7.65 -13.19 13.54
C SER A 74 8.91 -13.80 12.93
N ILE A 75 9.80 -12.92 12.47
CA ILE A 75 11.11 -13.27 11.94
C ILE A 75 12.19 -12.70 12.84
N GLU A 76 13.39 -13.28 12.79
CA GLU A 76 14.53 -12.75 13.54
C GLU A 76 14.89 -11.33 13.08
N ALA A 77 15.43 -10.52 14.00
CA ALA A 77 16.02 -9.25 13.62
C ALA A 77 17.15 -9.48 12.62
N LEU A 78 17.39 -8.51 11.73
CA LEU A 78 18.49 -8.62 10.77
C LEU A 78 19.82 -8.65 11.55
N PRO A 79 20.66 -9.69 11.38
CA PRO A 79 21.96 -9.77 12.05
C PRO A 79 22.85 -8.57 11.70
N GLY A 80 23.63 -8.08 12.67
CA GLY A 80 24.56 -6.96 12.46
C GLY A 80 23.89 -5.58 12.34
N GLY A 81 22.57 -5.48 12.46
CA GLY A 81 21.87 -4.19 12.53
C GLY A 81 22.04 -3.52 13.88
N SER A 82 22.25 -2.21 13.87
CA SER A 82 22.24 -1.36 15.06
C SER A 82 20.84 -1.26 15.67
N LYS A 83 20.76 -0.94 16.97
CA LYS A 83 19.48 -0.70 17.67
C LYS A 83 18.64 0.38 16.98
N ALA A 84 19.29 1.41 16.43
CA ALA A 84 18.61 2.48 15.71
C ALA A 84 18.00 1.99 14.38
N GLU A 85 18.71 1.15 13.62
CA GLU A 85 18.19 0.57 12.37
C GLU A 85 16.97 -0.32 12.63
N HIS A 86 17.00 -1.15 13.68
CA HIS A 86 15.85 -1.97 14.06
C HIS A 86 14.65 -1.12 14.48
N PHE A 87 14.86 -0.09 15.30
CA PHE A 87 13.79 0.85 15.69
C PHE A 87 13.18 1.57 14.47
N LEU A 88 14.01 2.07 13.56
CA LEU A 88 13.55 2.74 12.34
C LEU A 88 12.82 1.78 11.40
N ALA A 89 13.23 0.51 11.32
CA ALA A 89 12.52 -0.51 10.57
C ALA A 89 11.11 -0.75 11.13
N ASP A 90 10.97 -0.90 12.45
CA ASP A 90 9.68 -1.08 13.11
C ASP A 90 8.76 0.14 12.92
N LEU A 91 9.31 1.34 13.03
CA LEU A 91 8.58 2.58 12.77
C LEU A 91 8.13 2.66 11.31
N SER A 92 9.02 2.35 10.36
CA SER A 92 8.70 2.33 8.92
C SER A 92 7.59 1.33 8.61
N HIS A 93 7.68 0.10 9.11
CA HIS A 93 6.64 -0.90 8.90
C HIS A 93 5.30 -0.49 9.51
N THR A 94 5.31 0.06 10.73
CA THR A 94 4.09 0.52 11.40
C THR A 94 3.44 1.66 10.62
N ALA A 95 4.22 2.65 10.19
CA ALA A 95 3.75 3.73 9.34
C ALA A 95 3.19 3.23 8.01
N LEU A 96 3.85 2.25 7.37
CA LEU A 96 3.39 1.65 6.12
C LEU A 96 2.10 0.84 6.29
N TYR A 97 1.90 0.15 7.42
CA TYR A 97 0.61 -0.50 7.69
C TYR A 97 -0.52 0.53 7.83
N GLY A 98 -0.29 1.62 8.58
CA GLY A 98 -1.25 2.72 8.67
C GLY A 98 -1.56 3.33 7.30
N PHE A 99 -0.50 3.59 6.51
CA PHE A 99 -0.61 4.08 5.14
C PHE A 99 -1.41 3.12 4.24
N MET A 100 -1.07 1.84 4.21
CA MET A 100 -1.72 0.82 3.37
C MET A 100 -3.20 0.66 3.71
N ILE A 101 -3.64 0.92 4.94
CA ILE A 101 -5.05 0.88 5.32
C ILE A 101 -5.75 2.18 4.92
N ILE A 102 -5.23 3.32 5.37
CA ILE A 102 -5.90 4.62 5.22
C ILE A 102 -5.94 5.07 3.75
N MET A 103 -4.87 4.83 2.99
CA MET A 103 -4.74 5.27 1.60
C MET A 103 -5.84 4.68 0.68
N PRO A 104 -5.97 3.36 0.51
CA PRO A 104 -7.03 2.79 -0.31
C PRO A 104 -8.42 3.00 0.29
N ALA A 105 -8.58 2.93 1.62
CA ALA A 105 -9.89 3.15 2.26
C ALA A 105 -10.44 4.56 1.96
N SER A 106 -9.61 5.59 2.11
CA SER A 106 -9.98 6.96 1.77
C SER A 106 -10.22 7.14 0.27
N GLY A 107 -9.44 6.48 -0.60
CA GLY A 107 -9.64 6.52 -2.05
C GLY A 107 -10.97 5.89 -2.50
N ILE A 108 -11.30 4.73 -1.93
CA ILE A 108 -12.55 4.00 -2.17
C ILE A 108 -13.73 4.83 -1.65
N ALA A 109 -13.67 5.32 -0.41
CA ALA A 109 -14.72 6.15 0.16
C ALA A 109 -14.96 7.41 -0.69
N MET A 110 -13.89 8.09 -1.11
CA MET A 110 -13.96 9.26 -1.98
C MET A 110 -14.71 8.96 -3.30
N GLY A 111 -14.38 7.87 -3.99
CA GLY A 111 -15.02 7.51 -5.26
C GLY A 111 -16.47 7.03 -5.08
N TYR A 112 -16.69 6.18 -4.08
CA TYR A 112 -17.99 5.59 -3.79
C TYR A 112 -19.01 6.64 -3.34
N TYR A 113 -18.70 7.41 -2.29
CA TYR A 113 -19.58 8.47 -1.79
C TYR A 113 -19.60 9.70 -2.69
N GLY A 114 -18.59 9.86 -3.55
CA GLY A 114 -18.58 10.87 -4.60
C GLY A 114 -19.68 10.67 -5.65
N GLY A 115 -20.27 9.47 -5.73
CA GLY A 115 -21.35 9.11 -6.67
C GLY A 115 -20.87 8.84 -8.10
N LYS A 116 -19.57 9.00 -8.38
CA LYS A 116 -18.97 8.72 -9.69
C LYS A 116 -18.56 7.26 -9.87
N GLY A 117 -18.65 6.46 -8.81
CA GLY A 117 -18.20 5.07 -8.79
C GLY A 117 -16.69 4.91 -8.69
N LEU A 118 -16.25 3.66 -8.77
CA LEU A 118 -14.87 3.23 -8.66
C LEU A 118 -14.42 2.63 -10.01
N PRO A 119 -13.67 3.39 -10.83
CA PRO A 119 -13.10 2.86 -12.05
C PRO A 119 -12.19 1.66 -11.74
N PHE A 120 -12.35 0.59 -12.52
CA PHE A 120 -11.58 -0.63 -12.37
C PHE A 120 -11.33 -1.27 -13.74
N PHE A 121 -10.15 -1.01 -14.31
CA PHE A 121 -9.67 -1.64 -15.56
C PHE A 121 -10.72 -1.73 -16.68
N GLY A 122 -11.27 -0.59 -17.09
CA GLY A 122 -12.25 -0.51 -18.19
C GLY A 122 -13.71 -0.71 -17.76
N THR A 123 -13.96 -1.20 -16.54
CA THR A 123 -15.30 -1.18 -15.92
C THR A 123 -15.38 -0.13 -14.81
N THR A 124 -16.57 0.05 -14.25
CA THR A 124 -16.83 0.94 -13.10
C THR A 124 -17.73 0.24 -12.11
N ILE A 125 -17.28 0.11 -10.86
CA ILE A 125 -18.15 -0.33 -9.77
C ILE A 125 -19.04 0.87 -9.39
N PRO A 126 -20.38 0.73 -9.37
CA PRO A 126 -21.29 1.81 -9.03
C PRO A 126 -20.99 2.42 -7.66
N GLY A 127 -21.09 3.74 -7.57
CA GLY A 127 -21.04 4.46 -6.30
C GLY A 127 -22.41 4.56 -5.66
N VAL A 128 -22.49 5.30 -4.56
CA VAL A 128 -23.77 5.62 -3.92
C VAL A 128 -24.64 6.46 -4.86
N VAL A 129 -25.92 6.11 -4.98
CA VAL A 129 -26.91 6.95 -5.66
C VAL A 129 -27.21 8.16 -4.78
N LYS A 130 -27.05 9.36 -5.36
CA LYS A 130 -27.30 10.60 -4.65
C LYS A 130 -28.76 11.00 -4.77
N THR A 131 -29.42 11.18 -3.63
CA THR A 131 -30.78 11.69 -3.49
C THR A 131 -30.76 13.03 -2.78
N ASP A 132 -31.85 13.78 -2.79
CA ASP A 132 -31.93 15.05 -2.05
C ASP A 132 -31.69 14.89 -0.55
N GLU A 133 -32.07 13.75 0.01
CA GLU A 133 -31.91 13.42 1.43
C GLU A 133 -30.45 13.09 1.80
N ASN A 134 -29.68 12.45 0.91
CA ASN A 134 -28.34 11.94 1.24
C ASN A 134 -27.19 12.73 0.60
N LYS A 135 -27.46 13.61 -0.39
CA LYS A 135 -26.43 14.28 -1.20
C LYS A 135 -25.46 15.12 -0.36
N GLN A 136 -25.95 15.74 0.71
CA GLN A 136 -25.10 16.55 1.60
C GLN A 136 -24.12 15.65 2.35
N ARG A 137 -24.62 14.66 3.10
CA ARG A 137 -23.81 13.73 3.89
C ARG A 137 -22.78 12.99 3.03
N THR A 138 -23.21 12.46 1.88
CA THR A 138 -22.31 11.74 0.97
C THR A 138 -21.24 12.66 0.36
N GLY A 139 -21.61 13.91 0.05
CA GLY A 139 -20.67 14.94 -0.39
C GLY A 139 -19.62 15.29 0.67
N GLU A 140 -20.03 15.43 1.94
CA GLU A 140 -19.12 15.69 3.06
C GLU A 140 -18.13 14.55 3.27
N ILE A 141 -18.60 13.29 3.27
CA ILE A 141 -17.74 12.12 3.38
C ILE A 141 -16.74 12.07 2.22
N ALA A 142 -17.19 12.33 0.99
CA ALA A 142 -16.31 12.33 -0.18
C ALA A 142 -15.24 13.42 -0.08
N LYS A 143 -15.60 14.62 0.39
CA LYS A 143 -14.66 15.75 0.58
C LYS A 143 -13.63 15.45 1.67
N GLN A 144 -14.08 14.94 2.82
CA GLN A 144 -13.18 14.53 3.91
C GLN A 144 -12.24 13.41 3.45
N SER A 145 -12.77 12.41 2.74
CA SER A 145 -12.00 11.31 2.18
C SER A 145 -10.94 11.80 1.19
N PHE A 146 -11.27 12.76 0.32
CA PHE A 146 -10.30 13.41 -0.57
C PHE A 146 -9.18 14.10 0.21
N ASN A 147 -9.52 14.86 1.26
CA ASN A 147 -8.51 15.56 2.08
C ASN A 147 -7.57 14.55 2.76
N VAL A 148 -8.10 13.49 3.36
CA VAL A 148 -7.29 12.42 3.96
C VAL A 148 -6.41 11.77 2.91
N HIS A 149 -6.98 11.38 1.76
CA HIS A 149 -6.25 10.72 0.69
C HIS A 149 -5.11 11.59 0.15
N LYS A 150 -5.36 12.89 -0.07
CA LYS A 150 -4.34 13.84 -0.52
C LYS A 150 -3.23 14.01 0.51
N THR A 151 -3.57 14.18 1.79
CA THR A 151 -2.61 14.37 2.88
C THR A 151 -1.75 13.12 3.06
N VAL A 152 -2.36 11.95 3.26
CA VAL A 152 -1.64 10.68 3.44
C VAL A 152 -0.82 10.35 2.19
N GLY A 153 -1.33 10.69 0.99
CA GLY A 153 -0.65 10.45 -0.28
C GLY A 153 0.61 11.31 -0.42
N THR A 154 0.56 12.53 0.10
CA THR A 154 1.73 13.43 0.12
C THR A 154 2.85 12.85 0.97
N TYR A 155 2.55 12.31 2.15
CA TYR A 155 3.56 11.62 2.98
C TYR A 155 4.02 10.29 2.35
N GLY A 156 3.10 9.55 1.70
CA GLY A 156 3.41 8.32 0.98
C GLY A 156 4.48 8.46 -0.09
N LYS A 157 4.54 9.62 -0.77
CA LYS A 157 5.59 9.94 -1.75
C LYS A 157 7.00 9.87 -1.18
N TYR A 158 7.18 10.07 0.12
CA TYR A 158 8.47 9.99 0.80
C TYR A 158 8.63 8.67 1.54
N LEU A 159 7.59 8.21 2.24
CA LEU A 159 7.63 6.99 3.03
C LEU A 159 7.96 5.75 2.18
N ILE A 160 7.35 5.61 1.00
CA ILE A 160 7.57 4.44 0.13
C ILE A 160 9.01 4.41 -0.40
N PRO A 161 9.56 5.48 -1.01
CA PRO A 161 10.96 5.48 -1.43
C PRO A 161 11.95 5.33 -0.29
N LEU A 162 11.70 5.89 0.89
CA LEU A 162 12.57 5.73 2.05
C LEU A 162 12.65 4.26 2.49
N HIS A 163 11.50 3.57 2.55
CA HIS A 163 11.46 2.15 2.87
C HIS A 163 12.18 1.29 1.82
N ALA A 164 11.86 1.48 0.54
CA ALA A 164 12.48 0.74 -0.55
C ALA A 164 13.99 1.03 -0.65
N GLY A 165 14.38 2.29 -0.49
CA GLY A 165 15.78 2.73 -0.49
C GLY A 165 16.58 2.16 0.67
N ALA A 166 15.99 2.05 1.86
CA ALA A 166 16.62 1.37 2.99
C ALA A 166 16.87 -0.13 2.70
N ALA A 167 15.91 -0.81 2.08
CA ALA A 167 16.10 -2.20 1.64
C ALA A 167 17.24 -2.33 0.61
N VAL A 168 17.28 -1.44 -0.39
CA VAL A 168 18.39 -1.41 -1.37
C VAL A 168 19.72 -1.14 -0.68
N SER A 169 19.78 -0.17 0.23
CA SER A 169 21.00 0.15 1.00
C SER A 169 21.52 -1.04 1.80
N HIS A 170 20.64 -1.77 2.48
CA HIS A 170 21.00 -3.01 3.18
C HIS A 170 21.54 -4.08 2.23
N SER A 171 20.91 -4.25 1.06
CA SER A 171 21.40 -5.19 0.05
C SER A 171 22.79 -4.81 -0.47
N LEU A 172 23.07 -3.52 -0.67
CA LEU A 172 24.39 -3.03 -1.09
C LEU A 172 25.46 -3.23 -0.01
N ARG A 173 25.06 -3.27 1.27
CA ARG A 173 25.93 -3.61 2.41
C ARG A 173 26.10 -5.12 2.61
N GLY A 174 25.60 -5.95 1.69
CA GLY A 174 25.72 -7.41 1.73
C GLY A 174 24.68 -8.12 2.59
N HIS A 175 23.66 -7.42 3.10
CA HIS A 175 22.59 -8.05 3.86
C HIS A 175 21.61 -8.77 2.92
N THR A 176 21.09 -9.93 3.35
CA THR A 176 20.19 -10.78 2.56
C THR A 176 18.72 -10.32 2.56
N ILE A 177 18.46 -9.00 2.57
CA ILE A 177 17.14 -8.43 2.87
C ILE A 177 16.04 -8.86 1.90
N PHE A 178 16.32 -8.89 0.59
CA PHE A 178 15.34 -9.29 -0.43
C PHE A 178 15.03 -10.77 -0.36
N SER A 179 16.02 -11.58 0.02
CA SER A 179 15.86 -13.01 0.19
C SER A 179 14.89 -13.34 1.34
N ARG A 180 14.76 -12.46 2.34
CA ARG A 180 13.81 -12.61 3.46
C ARG A 180 12.35 -12.42 3.05
N ILE A 181 12.09 -11.82 1.88
CA ILE A 181 10.74 -11.55 1.33
C ILE A 181 10.55 -12.17 -0.07
N ASN A 182 11.34 -13.20 -0.40
CA ASN A 182 11.25 -13.88 -1.69
C ASN A 182 9.98 -14.76 -1.75
N PRO A 183 9.09 -14.60 -2.75
CA PRO A 183 7.92 -15.45 -2.90
C PRO A 183 8.22 -16.81 -3.57
N PHE A 184 9.41 -17.02 -4.14
CA PHE A 184 9.75 -18.22 -4.92
C PHE A 184 10.56 -19.28 -4.15
N GLY A 185 10.89 -19.04 -2.89
CA GLY A 185 11.64 -19.99 -2.06
C GLY A 185 12.43 -19.29 -0.96
N ARG A 186 12.67 -20.01 0.15
CA ARG A 186 13.53 -19.52 1.24
C ARG A 186 14.99 -19.78 0.87
N PRO A 187 15.92 -18.83 1.07
CA PRO A 187 17.33 -19.21 1.21
C PRO A 187 17.39 -20.29 2.28
N GLY A 188 18.05 -21.40 1.95
CA GLY A 188 18.17 -22.52 2.87
C GLY A 188 18.76 -22.10 4.21
N PHE A 189 18.44 -22.93 5.20
CA PHE A 189 19.37 -23.33 6.24
C PHE A 189 20.84 -23.31 5.77
#